data_AF-A0A2M8P776-F1
#
_entry.id   AF-A0A2M8P776-F1
#
_cell.length_a   1.000
_cell.length_b   1.000
_cell.length_c   1.000
_cell.angle_alpha   90.00
_cell.angle_beta   90.00
_cell.angle_gamma   90.00
#
_symmetry.space_group_name_H-M   'P 1'
#
loop_
_entity.id
_entity.type
_entity.pdbx_description
1 polymer ?
#
loop_
_entity_poly.entity_id
_entity_poly.type
_entity_poly.pdbx_seq_one_letter_code
_entity_poly.pdbx_strand_id
1 'polypeptide(L)'
;GKTVIVVKDGTGFYTSRILGPFVNEAGHLLTEGVPIERIDSALKDAGFPVGPITLLDEVGIDVGTKIAPILTEAFGERMQPPAAFARLIDDDRKGRKNKRGFYRYDVKGKKPVDESVYRLLGVTPDNLMDKQEIAERCLL
;
A
#
# COMPACT_ATOMS: atom_id res chain seq x y z
N GLY A 1 -23.67 -2.34 18.89
CA GLY A 1 -23.48 -0.88 18.80
C GLY A 1 -22.14 -0.58 18.18
N LYS A 2 -21.92 0.66 17.70
CA LYS A 2 -20.62 1.09 17.16
C LYS A 2 -19.82 1.81 18.25
N THR A 3 -18.49 1.64 18.27
CA THR A 3 -17.59 2.44 19.11
C THR A 3 -17.32 3.78 18.41
N VAL A 4 -17.67 4.90 19.06
CA VAL A 4 -17.55 6.24 18.47
C VAL A 4 -16.24 6.90 18.93
N ILE A 5 -15.50 7.47 17.98
CA ILE A 5 -14.28 8.25 18.25
C ILE A 5 -14.51 9.66 17.70
N VAL A 6 -14.36 10.68 18.56
CA VAL A 6 -14.50 12.09 18.19
C VAL A 6 -13.13 12.64 17.82
N VAL A 7 -13.03 13.21 16.62
CA VAL A 7 -11.80 13.80 16.10
C VAL A 7 -12.09 15.22 15.61
N LYS A 8 -11.09 16.11 15.68
CA LYS A 8 -11.18 17.42 15.06
C LYS A 8 -11.13 17.29 13.54
N ASP A 9 -11.78 18.22 12.86
CA ASP A 9 -11.76 18.29 11.41
C ASP A 9 -10.36 18.62 10.87
N GLY A 10 -10.09 18.13 9.66
CA GLY A 10 -8.86 18.40 8.91
C GLY A 10 -8.61 17.34 7.85
N THR A 11 -7.74 17.66 6.88
CA THR A 11 -7.48 16.81 5.71
C THR A 11 -7.11 15.38 6.11
N GLY A 12 -7.85 14.39 5.60
CA GLY A 12 -7.68 12.97 5.91
C GLY A 12 -8.20 12.52 7.29
N PHE A 13 -8.85 13.40 8.05
CA PHE A 13 -9.27 13.16 9.44
C PHE A 13 -8.16 12.50 10.26
N TYR A 14 -8.49 11.52 11.10
CA TYR A 14 -7.52 10.72 11.84
C TYR A 14 -7.06 9.50 11.06
N THR A 15 -8.00 8.63 10.66
CA THR A 15 -7.66 7.30 10.11
C THR A 15 -7.01 7.35 8.74
N SER A 16 -7.51 8.18 7.81
CA SER A 16 -6.91 8.26 6.47
C SER A 16 -5.55 8.97 6.51
N ARG A 17 -5.39 9.93 7.43
CA ARG A 17 -4.13 10.65 7.62
C ARG A 17 -3.02 9.75 8.15
N ILE A 18 -3.29 8.86 9.10
CA ILE A 18 -2.28 7.91 9.60
C ILE A 18 -1.99 6.79 8.61
N LEU A 19 -2.97 6.42 7.78
CA LEU A 19 -2.81 5.35 6.80
C LEU A 19 -1.97 5.78 5.59
N GLY A 20 -2.02 7.06 5.20
CA GLY A 20 -1.23 7.63 4.11
C GLY A 20 0.26 7.28 4.15
N PRO A 21 1.02 7.71 5.18
CA PRO A 21 2.46 7.47 5.25
C PRO A 21 2.78 5.98 5.38
N PHE A 22 1.98 5.23 6.15
CA PHE A 22 2.12 3.76 6.30
C PHE A 22 2.08 3.03 4.95
N VAL A 23 1.12 3.38 4.09
CA VAL A 23 1.00 2.76 2.76
C VAL A 23 2.06 3.30 1.79
N ASN A 24 2.41 4.58 1.89
CA ASN A 24 3.45 5.18 1.06
C ASN A 24 4.81 4.51 1.29
N GLU A 25 5.16 4.26 2.56
CA GLU A 25 6.43 3.62 2.91
C GLU A 25 6.49 2.17 2.42
N ALA A 26 5.40 1.41 2.55
CA ALA A 26 5.30 0.10 1.93
C ALA A 26 5.48 0.16 0.40
N GLY A 27 5.01 1.24 -0.23
CA GLY A 27 5.25 1.51 -1.64
C GLY A 27 6.71 1.84 -1.96
N HIS A 28 7.40 2.61 -1.11
CA HIS A 28 8.81 2.94 -1.29
C HIS A 28 9.69 1.69 -1.16
N LEU A 29 9.45 0.86 -0.15
CA LEU A 29 10.07 -0.46 0.01
C LEU A 29 9.87 -1.35 -1.23
N LEU A 30 8.67 -1.33 -1.81
CA LEU A 30 8.42 -2.03 -3.07
C LEU A 30 9.29 -1.47 -4.20
N THR A 31 9.44 -0.15 -4.32
CA THR A 31 10.32 0.44 -5.35
C THR A 31 11.80 0.17 -5.13
N GLU A 32 12.21 -0.15 -3.90
CA GLU A 32 13.56 -0.58 -3.53
C GLU A 32 13.81 -2.08 -3.77
N GLY A 33 12.87 -2.79 -4.39
CA GLY A 33 13.01 -4.20 -4.73
C GLY A 33 12.60 -5.18 -3.64
N VAL A 34 11.96 -4.72 -2.56
CA VAL A 34 11.46 -5.64 -1.53
C VAL A 34 10.24 -6.39 -2.08
N PRO A 35 10.21 -7.74 -2.05
CA PRO A 35 9.09 -8.50 -2.58
C PRO A 35 7.77 -8.19 -1.87
N ILE A 36 6.67 -8.10 -2.61
CA ILE A 36 5.33 -7.79 -2.10
C ILE A 36 4.92 -8.70 -0.94
N GLU A 37 5.13 -10.02 -1.07
CA GLU A 37 4.81 -10.98 -0.01
C GLU A 37 5.68 -10.80 1.23
N ARG A 38 6.92 -10.33 1.05
CA ARG A 38 7.84 -10.07 2.15
C ARG A 38 7.36 -8.86 2.95
N ILE A 39 6.98 -7.78 2.28
CA ILE A 39 6.40 -6.58 2.92
C ILE A 39 5.15 -6.96 3.70
N ASP A 40 4.20 -7.64 3.04
CA ASP A 40 2.94 -8.01 3.69
C ASP A 40 3.14 -8.98 4.86
N SER A 41 4.05 -9.95 4.73
CA SER A 41 4.34 -10.88 5.83
C SER A 41 5.06 -10.19 7.00
N ALA A 42 5.97 -9.24 6.74
CA ALA A 42 6.66 -8.50 7.80
C ALA A 42 5.67 -7.74 8.69
N LEU A 43 4.70 -7.04 8.10
CA LEU A 43 3.71 -6.29 8.88
C LEU A 43 2.71 -7.21 9.57
N LYS A 44 2.39 -8.38 8.98
CA LYS A 44 1.58 -9.39 9.67
C LYS A 44 2.32 -9.98 10.87
N ASP A 45 3.61 -10.25 10.73
CA ASP A 45 4.47 -10.74 11.83
C ASP A 45 4.60 -9.68 12.94
N ALA A 46 4.56 -8.39 12.58
CA ALA A 46 4.50 -7.26 13.53
C ALA A 46 3.13 -7.08 14.22
N GLY A 47 2.14 -7.92 13.91
CA GLY A 47 0.84 -7.95 14.59
C GLY A 47 -0.32 -7.32 13.82
N PHE A 48 -0.12 -6.86 12.58
CA PHE A 48 -1.22 -6.35 11.76
C PHE A 48 -2.07 -7.51 11.21
N PRO A 49 -3.41 -7.37 11.18
CA PRO A 49 -4.28 -8.42 10.64
C PRO A 49 -4.10 -8.62 9.12
N VAL A 50 -3.67 -7.57 8.44
CA VAL A 50 -3.51 -7.51 6.98
C VAL A 50 -2.25 -6.72 6.64
N GLY A 51 -1.51 -7.17 5.62
CA GLY A 51 -0.34 -6.46 5.14
C GLY A 51 -0.72 -5.18 4.37
N PRO A 52 0.16 -4.17 4.29
CA PRO A 52 -0.13 -2.88 3.68
C PRO A 52 -0.48 -2.97 2.19
N ILE A 53 0.17 -3.85 1.43
CA ILE A 53 -0.08 -4.01 -0.01
C ILE A 53 -1.43 -4.71 -0.23
N THR A 54 -1.73 -5.75 0.56
CA THR A 54 -3.07 -6.35 0.59
C THR A 54 -4.13 -5.32 0.93
N LEU A 55 -3.90 -4.50 1.95
CA LEU A 55 -4.84 -3.48 2.40
C LEU A 55 -5.12 -2.47 1.29
N LEU A 56 -4.09 -2.03 0.55
CA LEU A 56 -4.25 -1.13 -0.58
C LEU A 56 -5.11 -1.74 -1.70
N ASP A 57 -4.94 -3.03 -2.00
CA ASP A 57 -5.81 -3.73 -2.95
C ASP A 57 -7.25 -3.87 -2.45
N GLU A 58 -7.48 -4.01 -1.14
CA GLU A 58 -8.83 -4.10 -0.56
C GLU A 58 -9.56 -2.76 -0.54
N VAL A 59 -8.86 -1.68 -0.20
CA VAL A 59 -9.37 -0.30 -0.27
C VAL A 59 -9.60 0.11 -1.72
N GLY A 60 -8.69 -0.27 -2.61
CA GLY A 60 -8.67 0.08 -4.03
C GLY A 60 -7.58 1.10 -4.34
N ILE A 61 -6.70 0.74 -5.28
CA ILE A 61 -5.57 1.58 -5.71
C ILE A 61 -6.05 2.91 -6.30
N ASP A 62 -7.19 2.91 -7.00
CA ASP A 62 -7.78 4.12 -7.58
C ASP A 62 -8.37 5.08 -6.54
N VAL A 63 -8.73 4.57 -5.35
CA VAL A 63 -9.16 5.40 -4.23
C VAL A 63 -7.94 6.05 -3.59
N GLY A 64 -6.89 5.25 -3.30
CA GLY A 64 -5.65 5.75 -2.73
C GLY A 64 -5.01 6.85 -3.59
N THR A 65 -5.02 6.67 -4.91
CA THR A 65 -4.45 7.63 -5.86
C THR A 65 -5.26 8.92 -6.02
N LYS A 66 -6.56 8.91 -5.74
CA LYS A 66 -7.36 10.15 -5.62
C LYS A 66 -7.09 10.89 -4.31
N ILE A 67 -6.80 10.17 -3.23
CA ILE A 67 -6.57 10.75 -1.89
C ILE A 67 -5.13 11.28 -1.75
N ALA A 68 -4.15 10.58 -2.32
CA ALA A 68 -2.73 10.92 -2.22
C ALA A 68 -2.38 12.37 -2.59
N PRO A 69 -2.85 12.97 -3.71
CA PRO A 69 -2.54 14.36 -4.03
C PRO A 69 -3.14 15.34 -3.02
N ILE A 70 -4.33 15.06 -2.48
CA ILE A 70 -4.98 15.89 -1.45
C ILE A 70 -4.15 15.89 -0.16
N LEU A 71 -3.64 14.71 0.25
CA LEU A 71 -2.77 14.61 1.43
C LEU A 71 -1.40 15.23 1.17
N THR A 72 -0.86 15.09 -0.04
CA THR A 72 0.43 15.69 -0.42
C THR A 72 0.34 17.21 -0.46
N GLU A 73 -0.73 17.79 -0.99
CA GLU A 73 -0.96 19.24 -0.99
C GLU A 73 -1.03 19.79 0.44
N ALA A 74 -1.73 19.09 1.34
CA ALA A 74 -1.91 19.54 2.71
C ALA A 74 -0.66 19.36 3.59
N PHE A 75 0.21 18.38 3.28
CA PHE A 75 1.24 17.94 4.22
C PHE A 75 2.65 17.80 3.63
N GLY A 76 2.81 18.02 2.33
CA GLY A 76 4.08 18.00 1.61
C GLY A 76 4.64 16.59 1.38
N GLU A 77 5.97 16.55 1.24
CA GLU A 77 6.76 15.37 0.83
C GLU A 77 6.51 14.12 1.68
N ARG A 78 6.25 14.29 2.98
CA ARG A 78 5.95 13.16 3.89
C ARG A 78 4.68 12.37 3.53
N MET A 79 3.82 12.91 2.67
CA MET A 79 2.61 12.26 2.17
C MET A 79 2.71 11.88 0.69
N GLN A 80 3.88 12.08 0.08
CA GLN A 80 4.09 11.80 -1.32
C GLN A 80 4.22 10.28 -1.55
N PRO A 81 3.34 9.68 -2.38
CA PRO A 81 3.47 8.28 -2.75
C PRO A 81 4.66 8.08 -3.71
N PRO A 82 5.15 6.84 -3.88
CA PRO A 82 6.15 6.54 -4.89
C PRO A 82 5.64 6.92 -6.29
N ALA A 83 6.46 7.62 -7.07
CA ALA A 83 6.08 8.08 -8.42
C ALA A 83 5.65 6.94 -9.35
N ALA A 84 6.20 5.73 -9.14
CA ALA A 84 5.87 4.54 -9.91
C ALA A 84 4.40 4.11 -9.77
N PHE A 85 3.70 4.50 -8.69
CA PHE A 85 2.31 4.11 -8.45
C PHE A 85 1.32 4.73 -9.44
N ALA A 86 1.67 5.84 -10.09
CA ALA A 86 0.86 6.41 -11.17
C ALA A 86 0.62 5.38 -12.30
N ARG A 87 1.64 4.57 -12.61
CA ARG A 87 1.57 3.52 -13.65
C ARG A 87 0.55 2.42 -13.33
N LEU A 88 0.25 2.17 -12.05
CA LEU A 88 -0.74 1.17 -11.63
C LEU A 88 -2.16 1.57 -12.08
N ILE A 89 -2.48 2.86 -12.04
CA ILE A 89 -3.77 3.38 -12.51
C ILE A 89 -3.87 3.24 -14.03
N ASP A 90 -2.80 3.61 -14.74
CA ASP A 90 -2.74 3.55 -16.19
C ASP A 90 -2.90 2.12 -16.73
N ASP A 91 -2.47 1.11 -15.96
CA ASP A 91 -2.65 -0.33 -16.25
C ASP A 91 -4.01 -0.90 -15.77
N ASP A 92 -4.96 -0.04 -15.37
CA ASP A 92 -6.27 -0.40 -14.82
C ASP A 92 -6.20 -1.37 -13.62
N ARG A 93 -5.18 -1.24 -12.75
CA ARG A 93 -5.12 -1.99 -11.50
C ARG A 93 -5.93 -1.28 -10.43
N LYS A 94 -7.03 -1.91 -10.03
CA LYS A 94 -8.00 -1.35 -9.08
C LYS A 94 -8.08 -2.16 -7.79
N GLY A 95 -7.28 -3.20 -7.67
CA GLY A 95 -7.25 -4.08 -6.51
C GLY A 95 -8.34 -5.15 -6.58
N ARG A 96 -8.89 -5.50 -5.43
CA ARG A 96 -9.85 -6.60 -5.29
C ARG A 96 -11.13 -6.39 -6.10
N LYS A 97 -11.52 -5.13 -6.34
CA LYS A 97 -12.79 -4.80 -7.01
C LYS A 97 -12.86 -5.18 -8.48
N ASN A 98 -11.75 -5.09 -9.23
CA ASN A 98 -11.65 -5.61 -10.60
C ASN A 98 -10.81 -6.89 -10.67
N LYS A 99 -10.57 -7.51 -9.51
CA LYS A 99 -9.82 -8.74 -9.30
C LYS A 99 -8.33 -8.67 -9.69
N ARG A 100 -7.78 -7.47 -9.92
CA ARG A 100 -6.40 -7.26 -10.35
C ARG A 100 -5.81 -6.01 -9.68
N GLY A 101 -4.85 -6.25 -8.80
CA GLY A 101 -4.11 -5.24 -8.06
C GLY A 101 -2.62 -5.52 -8.07
N PHE A 102 -1.96 -5.42 -6.93
CA PHE A 102 -0.66 -6.07 -6.71
C PHE A 102 -0.79 -7.59 -6.70
N TYR A 103 -1.95 -8.06 -6.27
CA TYR A 103 -2.33 -9.45 -6.27
C TYR A 103 -3.42 -9.75 -7.31
N ARG A 104 -3.53 -11.03 -7.67
CA ARG A 104 -4.63 -11.58 -8.45
C ARG A 104 -5.70 -12.16 -7.55
N TYR A 105 -6.96 -11.77 -7.77
CA TYR A 105 -8.12 -12.21 -6.99
C TYR A 105 -9.13 -13.01 -7.82
N ASP A 106 -8.79 -13.34 -9.07
CA ASP A 106 -9.58 -14.21 -9.94
C ASP A 106 -9.31 -15.70 -9.69
N VAL A 107 -8.22 -16.03 -8.98
CA VAL A 107 -7.84 -17.39 -8.62
C VAL A 107 -8.54 -17.82 -7.33
N LYS A 108 -9.21 -18.98 -7.33
CA LYS A 108 -9.84 -19.54 -6.13
C LYS A 108 -8.76 -19.98 -5.11
N GLY A 109 -8.93 -19.57 -3.86
CA GLY A 109 -8.17 -20.06 -2.70
C GLY A 109 -6.81 -19.40 -2.51
N LYS A 110 -6.01 -19.25 -3.57
CA LYS A 110 -4.72 -18.54 -3.50
C LYS A 110 -4.86 -17.13 -4.07
N LYS A 111 -4.24 -16.18 -3.38
CA LYS A 111 -4.06 -14.81 -3.82
C LYS A 111 -2.59 -14.62 -4.26
N PRO A 112 -2.19 -15.09 -5.46
CA PRO A 112 -0.80 -14.94 -5.89
C PRO A 112 -0.50 -13.48 -6.24
N VAL A 113 0.76 -13.08 -6.07
CA VAL A 113 1.26 -11.81 -6.60
C VAL A 113 1.12 -11.81 -8.13
N ASP A 114 0.68 -10.68 -8.69
CA ASP A 114 0.75 -10.48 -10.13
C ASP A 114 2.15 -9.99 -10.51
N GLU A 115 3.02 -10.91 -10.96
CA GLU A 115 4.41 -10.57 -11.31
C GLU A 115 4.55 -9.49 -12.40
N SER A 116 3.51 -9.25 -13.21
CA SER A 116 3.54 -8.15 -14.18
C SER A 116 3.59 -6.77 -13.51
N VAL A 117 3.23 -6.66 -12.23
CA VAL A 117 3.36 -5.43 -11.44
C VAL A 117 4.83 -5.01 -11.27
N TYR A 118 5.75 -5.95 -11.08
CA TYR A 118 7.18 -5.65 -10.94
C TYR A 118 7.74 -5.06 -12.24
N ARG A 119 7.36 -5.65 -13.39
CA ARG A 119 7.73 -5.12 -14.72
C ARG A 119 7.16 -3.72 -14.96
N LEU A 120 5.92 -3.48 -14.56
CA LEU A 120 5.25 -2.19 -14.70
C LEU A 120 5.94 -1.10 -13.86
N LEU A 121 6.32 -1.44 -12.63
CA LEU A 121 7.04 -0.55 -11.72
C LEU A 121 8.52 -0.39 -12.11
N GLY A 122 9.07 -1.29 -12.94
CA GLY A 122 10.47 -1.29 -13.33
C GLY A 122 11.40 -1.77 -12.22
N VAL A 123 10.93 -2.72 -11.41
CA VAL A 123 11.58 -3.20 -10.20
C VAL A 123 11.90 -4.69 -10.32
N THR A 124 13.06 -5.09 -9.80
CA THR A 124 13.41 -6.51 -9.59
C THR A 124 13.21 -6.84 -8.11
N PRO A 125 12.42 -7.88 -7.75
CA PRO A 125 12.15 -8.22 -6.35
C PRO A 125 13.27 -9.09 -5.74
N ASP A 126 14.49 -8.56 -5.62
CA ASP A 126 15.67 -9.27 -5.09
C ASP A 126 16.14 -8.77 -3.72
N ASN A 127 15.56 -7.69 -3.20
CA ASN A 127 15.92 -7.12 -1.92
C ASN A 127 15.27 -7.90 -0.77
N LEU A 128 16.07 -8.75 -0.13
CA LEU A 128 15.66 -9.56 1.03
C LEU A 128 15.89 -8.84 2.37
N MET A 129 15.60 -7.54 2.43
CA MET A 129 15.65 -6.69 3.64
C MET A 129 15.03 -7.39 4.86
N ASP A 130 15.59 -7.17 6.05
CA ASP A 130 15.08 -7.83 7.25
C ASP A 130 13.60 -7.46 7.54
N LYS A 131 12.81 -8.42 8.03
CA LYS A 131 11.38 -8.19 8.28
C LYS A 131 11.16 -7.18 9.40
N GLN A 132 12.03 -7.15 10.40
CA GLN A 132 11.95 -6.17 11.47
C GLN A 132 12.23 -4.77 10.93
N GLU A 133 13.24 -4.61 10.07
CA GLU A 133 13.54 -3.33 9.41
C GLU A 133 12.37 -2.85 8.53
N ILE A 134 11.76 -3.74 7.75
CA ILE A 134 10.56 -3.43 6.96
C ILE A 134 9.42 -2.93 7.87
N ALA A 135 9.18 -3.61 8.99
CA ALA A 135 8.12 -3.24 9.92
C ALA A 135 8.43 -1.89 10.60
N GLU A 136 9.65 -1.68 11.07
CA GLU A 136 10.09 -0.44 11.70
C GLU A 136 9.90 0.76 10.75
N ARG A 137 10.33 0.63 9.49
CA ARG A 137 10.15 1.70 8.50
C ARG A 137 8.69 2.07 8.30
N CYS A 138 7.81 1.10 8.12
CA CYS A 138 6.38 1.36 7.92
C CYS A 138 5.68 1.96 9.16
N LEU A 139 6.24 1.79 10.36
CA LEU A 139 5.61 2.23 11.62
C LEU A 139 6.08 3.59 12.13
N LEU A 140 7.20 4.10 11.61
CA LEU A 140 7.80 5.39 11.98
C LEU A 140 7.30 6.53 11.08
#